data_AF-A0A918UJ48-F1
#
_entry.id   AF-A0A918UJ48-F1
#
_cell.length_a   1.000
_cell.length_b   1.000
_cell.length_c   1.000
_cell.angle_alpha   90.00
_cell.angle_beta   90.00
_cell.angle_gamma   90.00
#
_symmetry.space_group_name_H-M   'P 1'
#
loop_
_entity.id
_entity.type
_entity.pdbx_description
1 polymer ?
#
loop_
_entity_poly.entity_id
_entity_poly.type
_entity_poly.pdbx_seq_one_letter_code
_entity_poly.pdbx_strand_id
1 'polypeptide(L)'
;MKNIPEHTLFKTPEGYFESLGTKTLARKKKKAQMVVMSRIGLAASVLLAVGLYFSNPFAEEIEQSQYVSMDAEIDQMIEQGIWSADDVLSMSEDPDAVLDELLQEQWGAYQMNDADLDLELLTY
;
A
#
# COMPACT_ATOMS: atom_id res chain seq x y z
N MET A 1 66.38 -40.21 -36.61
CA MET A 1 65.56 -39.99 -35.40
C MET A 1 65.92 -38.62 -34.85
N LYS A 2 64.96 -37.68 -34.77
CA LYS A 2 65.19 -36.27 -34.42
C LYS A 2 64.87 -36.09 -32.94
N ASN A 3 65.86 -35.73 -32.13
CA ASN A 3 65.72 -35.52 -30.68
C ASN A 3 64.75 -34.36 -30.41
N ILE A 4 63.65 -34.64 -29.71
CA ILE A 4 62.70 -33.63 -29.24
C ILE A 4 63.24 -33.13 -27.89
N PRO A 5 63.51 -31.83 -27.71
CA PRO A 5 63.98 -31.32 -26.43
C PRO A 5 62.86 -31.41 -25.39
N GLU A 6 63.11 -32.15 -24.30
CA GLU A 6 62.24 -32.24 -23.13
C GLU A 6 62.25 -30.91 -22.37
N HIS A 7 61.48 -29.95 -22.86
CA HIS A 7 61.20 -28.74 -22.10
C HIS A 7 60.28 -29.11 -20.93
N THR A 8 60.76 -28.92 -19.71
CA THR A 8 59.97 -29.07 -18.48
C THR A 8 58.95 -27.95 -18.38
N LEU A 9 57.81 -28.10 -19.06
CA LEU A 9 56.72 -27.12 -19.14
C LEU A 9 55.95 -26.94 -17.81
N PHE A 10 56.28 -27.71 -16.77
CA PHE A 10 55.59 -27.70 -15.48
C PHE A 10 56.52 -27.20 -14.36
N LYS A 11 56.85 -25.91 -14.37
CA LYS A 11 57.37 -25.24 -13.17
C LYS A 11 56.22 -24.61 -12.42
N THR A 12 55.95 -25.09 -11.22
CA THR A 12 55.00 -24.44 -10.30
C THR A 12 55.56 -23.08 -9.90
N PRO A 13 54.77 -21.99 -9.98
CA PRO A 13 55.22 -20.68 -9.55
C PRO A 13 55.64 -20.69 -8.07
N GLU A 14 56.69 -19.94 -7.76
CA GLU A 14 57.15 -19.76 -6.38
C GLU A 14 56.03 -19.18 -5.51
N GLY A 15 55.81 -19.76 -4.32
CA GLY A 15 54.75 -19.33 -3.41
C GLY A 15 53.31 -19.69 -3.83
N TYR A 16 53.10 -20.49 -4.88
CA TYR A 16 51.77 -20.91 -5.33
C TYR A 16 51.01 -21.68 -4.23
N PHE A 17 51.64 -22.70 -3.66
CA PHE A 17 51.03 -23.54 -2.62
C PHE A 17 50.97 -22.85 -1.25
N GLU A 18 51.94 -21.98 -0.96
CA GLU A 18 52.00 -21.19 0.28
C GLU A 18 50.84 -20.18 0.36
N SER A 19 50.51 -19.53 -0.75
CA SER A 19 49.38 -18.58 -0.81
C SER A 19 48.01 -19.24 -0.99
N LEU A 20 47.95 -20.53 -1.31
CA LEU A 20 46.71 -21.23 -1.65
C LEU A 20 45.80 -21.40 -0.43
N GLY A 21 46.37 -21.81 0.70
CA GLY A 21 45.62 -22.00 1.95
C GLY A 21 45.02 -20.70 2.46
N THR A 22 45.82 -19.62 2.47
CA THR A 22 45.39 -18.29 2.92
C THR A 22 44.31 -17.70 2.00
N LYS A 23 44.47 -17.80 0.68
CA LYS A 23 43.46 -17.37 -0.31
C LYS A 23 42.16 -18.16 -0.18
N THR A 24 42.22 -19.47 0.04
CA THR A 24 41.03 -20.33 0.17
C THR A 24 40.28 -20.03 1.45
N LEU A 25 40.99 -19.86 2.58
CA LEU A 25 40.39 -19.52 3.87
C LEU A 25 39.73 -18.13 3.83
N ALA A 26 40.40 -17.14 3.23
CA ALA A 26 39.85 -15.79 3.09
C ALA A 26 38.54 -15.78 2.27
N ARG A 27 38.46 -16.56 1.18
CA ARG A 27 37.23 -16.69 0.38
C ARG A 27 36.08 -17.33 1.17
N LYS A 28 36.38 -18.34 1.99
CA LYS A 28 35.36 -18.98 2.85
C LYS A 28 34.84 -18.05 3.94
N LYS A 29 35.71 -17.27 4.58
CA LYS A 29 35.32 -16.29 5.62
C LYS A 29 34.39 -15.20 5.07
N LYS A 30 34.67 -14.65 3.89
CA LYS A 30 33.80 -13.65 3.24
C LYS A 30 32.39 -14.18 2.95
N LYS A 31 32.30 -15.42 2.43
CA LYS A 31 31.00 -16.08 2.19
C LYS A 31 30.25 -16.34 3.50
N ALA A 32 30.93 -16.79 4.54
CA ALA A 32 30.32 -17.04 5.84
C ALA A 32 29.78 -15.75 6.49
N GLN A 33 30.54 -14.66 6.45
CA GLN A 33 30.07 -13.36 6.95
C GLN A 33 28.82 -12.86 6.23
N MET A 34 28.77 -12.98 4.90
CA MET A 34 27.60 -12.57 4.11
C MET A 34 26.35 -13.38 4.47
N VAL A 35 26.48 -14.69 4.69
CA VAL A 35 25.37 -15.57 5.10
C VAL A 35 24.93 -15.31 6.54
N VAL A 36 25.84 -14.98 7.45
CA VAL A 36 25.48 -14.63 8.82
C VAL A 36 24.75 -13.28 8.85
N MET A 37 25.21 -12.29 8.09
CA MET A 37 24.55 -10.98 7.99
C MET A 37 23.15 -11.11 7.38
N SER A 38 22.96 -11.95 6.35
CA SER A 38 21.64 -12.20 5.77
C SER A 38 20.70 -12.93 6.72
N ARG A 39 21.21 -13.85 7.55
CA ARG A 39 20.42 -14.58 8.56
C ARG A 39 19.98 -13.68 9.72
N ILE A 40 20.86 -12.79 10.17
CA ILE A 40 20.54 -11.80 11.22
C ILE A 40 19.47 -10.82 10.70
N GLY A 41 19.58 -10.36 9.46
CA GLY A 41 18.56 -9.50 8.84
C GLY A 41 17.18 -10.15 8.76
N LEU A 42 17.12 -11.44 8.42
CA LEU A 42 15.86 -12.19 8.31
C LEU A 42 15.23 -12.46 9.69
N ALA A 43 16.03 -12.76 10.73
CA ALA A 43 15.50 -12.94 12.08
C ALA A 43 14.99 -11.62 12.70
N ALA A 44 15.66 -10.50 12.42
CA ALA A 44 15.25 -9.19 12.92
C ALA A 44 13.93 -8.71 12.32
N SER A 45 13.65 -8.99 11.04
CA SER A 45 12.39 -8.58 10.41
C SER A 45 11.17 -9.31 10.97
N VAL A 46 11.31 -10.59 11.33
CA VAL A 46 10.23 -11.36 11.96
C VAL A 46 9.89 -10.80 13.35
N LEU A 47 10.91 -10.46 14.15
CA LEU A 47 10.70 -9.85 15.47
C LEU A 47 10.07 -8.45 15.37
N LEU A 48 10.45 -7.66 14.36
CA LEU A 48 9.83 -6.36 14.09
C LEU A 48 8.36 -6.50 13.67
N ALA A 49 8.03 -7.46 12.81
CA ALA A 49 6.66 -7.71 12.37
C ALA A 49 5.77 -8.16 13.54
N VAL A 50 6.27 -9.06 14.40
CA VAL A 50 5.54 -9.50 15.61
C VAL A 50 5.40 -8.35 16.60
N GLY A 51 6.46 -7.56 16.82
CA GLY A 51 6.40 -6.38 17.69
C GLY A 51 5.39 -5.33 17.22
N LEU A 52 5.36 -5.04 15.92
CA LEU A 52 4.39 -4.12 15.31
C LEU A 52 2.95 -4.65 15.39
N TYR A 53 2.76 -5.97 15.18
CA TYR A 53 1.45 -6.61 15.30
C TYR A 53 0.86 -6.48 16.72
N PHE A 54 1.66 -6.70 17.76
CA PHE A 54 1.21 -6.53 19.15
C PHE A 54 1.11 -5.07 19.59
N SER A 55 1.91 -4.17 19.02
CA SER A 55 1.86 -2.74 19.33
C SER A 55 0.62 -2.04 18.77
N ASN A 56 -0.02 -2.63 17.75
CA ASN A 56 -1.25 -2.21 17.07
C ASN A 56 -1.62 -0.70 17.14
N PRO A 57 -0.75 0.22 16.69
CA PRO A 57 -1.06 1.65 16.68
C PRO A 57 -1.99 2.08 15.53
N PHE A 58 -2.42 1.14 14.67
CA PHE A 58 -3.17 1.42 13.44
C PHE A 58 -4.60 0.82 13.45
N ALA A 59 -4.99 0.11 14.51
CA ALA A 59 -6.32 -0.51 14.57
C ALA A 59 -7.46 0.48 14.83
N GLU A 60 -7.16 1.68 15.35
CA GLU A 60 -8.21 2.65 15.71
C GLU A 60 -8.59 3.64 14.60
N GLU A 61 -7.82 3.75 13.50
CA GLU A 61 -8.14 4.67 12.38
C GLU A 61 -8.96 4.03 11.24
N ILE A 62 -9.22 2.71 11.30
CA ILE A 62 -9.85 1.98 10.20
C ILE A 62 -11.36 2.21 10.14
N GLU A 63 -12.04 2.39 11.28
CA GLU A 63 -13.50 2.48 11.27
C GLU A 63 -14.03 3.80 10.70
N GLN A 64 -13.40 4.95 10.98
CA GLN A 64 -13.87 6.24 10.42
C GLN A 64 -13.49 6.43 8.95
N SER A 65 -12.35 5.87 8.50
CA SER A 65 -11.95 5.96 7.09
C SER A 65 -12.80 5.09 6.17
N GLN A 66 -13.38 4.00 6.69
CA GLN A 66 -14.20 3.09 5.90
C GLN A 66 -15.54 3.71 5.48
N TYR A 67 -16.24 4.43 6.37
CA TYR A 67 -17.51 5.09 6.02
C TYR A 67 -17.31 6.22 5.00
N VAL A 68 -16.31 7.08 5.23
CA VAL A 68 -15.97 8.17 4.29
C VAL A 68 -15.51 7.62 2.93
N SER A 69 -14.93 6.42 2.90
CA SER A 69 -14.56 5.76 1.64
C SER A 69 -15.74 5.16 0.89
N MET A 70 -16.79 4.69 1.58
CA MET A 70 -17.96 4.09 0.94
C MET A 70 -18.79 5.13 0.19
N ASP A 71 -19.03 6.31 0.78
CA ASP A 71 -19.76 7.39 0.11
C ASP A 71 -19.03 7.85 -1.16
N ALA A 72 -17.70 8.00 -1.09
CA ALA A 72 -16.87 8.34 -2.24
C ALA A 72 -16.86 7.26 -3.32
N GLU A 73 -16.95 5.98 -2.94
CA GLU A 73 -17.05 4.85 -3.88
C GLU A 73 -18.42 4.84 -4.58
N ILE A 74 -19.50 5.10 -3.84
CA ILE A 74 -20.86 5.21 -4.39
C ILE A 74 -20.92 6.33 -5.44
N ASP A 75 -20.41 7.51 -5.12
CA ASP A 75 -20.34 8.64 -6.06
C ASP A 75 -19.55 8.28 -7.32
N GLN A 76 -18.40 7.64 -7.15
CA GLN A 76 -17.56 7.20 -8.26
C GLN A 76 -18.27 6.15 -9.14
N MET A 77 -19.06 5.24 -8.56
CA MET A 77 -19.83 4.23 -9.30
C MET A 77 -20.99 4.86 -10.09
N ILE A 78 -21.61 5.91 -9.55
CA ILE A 78 -22.63 6.71 -10.24
C ILE A 78 -22.01 7.45 -11.43
N GLU A 79 -20.85 8.09 -11.24
CA GLU A 79 -20.14 8.79 -12.32
C GLU A 79 -19.75 7.87 -13.49
N GLN A 80 -19.39 6.62 -13.17
CA GLN A 80 -19.07 5.60 -14.17
C GLN A 80 -20.30 5.02 -14.89
N GLY A 81 -21.51 5.40 -14.45
CA GLY A 81 -22.78 4.88 -14.97
C GLY A 81 -22.99 3.40 -14.65
N ILE A 82 -22.29 2.87 -13.64
CA ILE A 82 -22.43 1.48 -13.21
C ILE A 82 -23.65 1.35 -12.31
N TRP A 83 -23.83 2.30 -11.40
CA TRP A 83 -25.03 2.43 -10.56
C TRP A 83 -25.79 3.70 -10.94
N SER A 84 -27.11 3.63 -10.91
CA SER A 84 -27.96 4.82 -10.98
C SER A 84 -28.33 5.30 -9.59
N ALA A 85 -28.74 6.57 -9.47
CA ALA A 85 -29.23 7.12 -8.21
C ALA A 85 -30.45 6.35 -7.67
N ASP A 86 -31.28 5.79 -8.57
CA ASP A 86 -32.42 4.95 -8.22
C ASP A 86 -31.97 3.59 -7.63
N ASP A 87 -30.92 2.98 -8.19
CA ASP A 87 -30.35 1.73 -7.67
C ASP A 87 -29.83 1.92 -6.24
N VAL A 88 -29.08 3.00 -5.99
CA VAL A 88 -28.56 3.33 -4.65
C VAL A 88 -29.69 3.64 -3.67
N LEU A 89 -30.69 4.39 -4.12
CA LEU A 89 -31.85 4.73 -3.29
C LEU A 89 -32.65 3.48 -2.91
N SER A 90 -32.80 2.51 -3.83
CA SER A 90 -33.49 1.25 -3.58
C SER A 90 -32.80 0.33 -2.55
N MET A 91 -31.52 0.56 -2.28
CA MET A 91 -30.75 -0.15 -1.25
C MET A 91 -30.97 0.43 0.16
N SER A 92 -31.58 1.61 0.26
CA SER A 92 -31.95 2.22 1.54
C SER A 92 -33.08 1.44 2.22
N GLU A 93 -33.10 1.46 3.55
CA GLU A 93 -34.15 0.80 4.35
C GLU A 93 -35.54 1.41 4.09
N ASP A 94 -35.61 2.72 3.82
CA ASP A 94 -36.83 3.46 3.53
C ASP A 94 -36.56 4.58 2.49
N PRO A 95 -36.68 4.28 1.18
CA PRO A 95 -36.39 5.24 0.12
C PRO A 95 -37.40 6.40 0.06
N ASP A 96 -38.66 6.16 0.43
CA ASP A 96 -39.72 7.18 0.39
C ASP A 96 -39.45 8.27 1.45
N ALA A 97 -39.01 7.88 2.65
CA ALA A 97 -38.63 8.83 3.70
C ALA A 97 -37.46 9.73 3.29
N VAL A 98 -36.46 9.17 2.59
CA VAL A 98 -35.29 9.94 2.09
C VAL A 98 -35.72 10.94 1.01
N LEU A 99 -36.64 10.55 0.11
CA LEU A 99 -37.16 11.46 -0.90
C LEU A 99 -38.01 12.58 -0.29
N ASP A 100 -38.84 12.26 0.70
CA ASP A 100 -39.64 13.25 1.43
C ASP A 100 -38.74 14.27 2.15
N GLU A 101 -37.63 13.83 2.75
CA GLU A 101 -36.64 14.70 3.39
C GLU A 101 -35.97 15.64 2.37
N LEU A 102 -35.49 15.10 1.24
CA LEU A 102 -34.88 15.90 0.17
C LEU A 102 -35.86 16.92 -0.44
N LEU A 103 -37.12 16.51 -0.64
CA LEU A 103 -38.17 17.41 -1.12
C LEU A 103 -38.46 18.51 -0.09
N GLN A 104 -38.56 18.16 1.19
CA GLN A 104 -38.77 19.16 2.24
C GLN A 104 -37.61 20.14 2.34
N GLU A 105 -36.36 19.69 2.21
CA GLU A 105 -35.17 20.54 2.20
C GLU A 105 -35.21 21.51 1.00
N GLN A 106 -35.47 21.00 -0.19
CA GLN A 106 -35.54 21.80 -1.41
C GLN A 106 -36.70 22.80 -1.36
N TRP A 107 -37.90 22.38 -0.96
CA TRP A 107 -39.10 23.23 -0.95
C TRP A 107 -39.14 24.19 0.25
N GLY A 108 -38.55 23.80 1.38
CA GLY A 108 -38.36 24.67 2.53
C GLY A 108 -37.46 25.86 2.21
N ALA A 109 -36.43 25.67 1.37
CA ALA A 109 -35.57 26.74 0.89
C ALA A 109 -36.31 27.72 -0.06
N TYR A 110 -37.19 27.22 -0.93
CA TYR A 110 -38.00 28.08 -1.80
C TYR A 110 -39.04 28.90 -1.04
N GLN A 111 -39.68 28.32 -0.01
CA GLN A 111 -40.72 28.99 0.76
C GLN A 111 -40.18 30.17 1.59
N MET A 112 -38.92 30.11 2.05
CA MET A 112 -38.23 31.25 2.67
C MET A 112 -37.91 32.35 1.66
N ASN A 113 -37.51 31.99 0.43
CA ASN A 113 -37.15 32.94 -0.62
C ASN A 113 -38.39 33.67 -1.19
N ASP A 114 -39.52 32.98 -1.34
CA ASP A 114 -40.78 33.60 -1.76
C ASP A 114 -41.35 34.55 -0.69
N ALA A 115 -41.19 34.22 0.60
CA ALA A 115 -41.59 35.11 1.70
C ALA A 115 -40.75 36.40 1.77
N ASP A 116 -39.47 36.33 1.42
CA ASP A 116 -38.59 37.49 1.31
C ASP A 116 -38.91 38.34 0.06
N LEU A 117 -39.25 37.71 -1.08
CA LEU A 117 -39.69 38.39 -2.30
C LEU A 117 -41.03 39.14 -2.12
N ASP A 118 -41.99 38.56 -1.41
CA ASP A 118 -43.28 39.20 -1.11
C ASP A 118 -43.12 40.40 -0.16
N LEU A 119 -42.15 40.35 0.77
CA LEU A 119 -41.78 41.46 1.64
C LEU A 119 -41.11 42.62 0.88
N GLU A 120 -40.26 42.31 -0.11
CA GLU A 120 -39.61 43.31 -0.96
C GLU A 120 -40.62 44.04 -1.87
N LEU A 121 -41.64 43.35 -2.41
CA LEU A 121 -42.68 43.95 -3.24
C LEU A 121 -43.70 44.83 -2.47
N LEU A 122 -43.87 44.59 -1.16
CA LEU A 122 -44.74 45.38 -0.28
C LEU A 122 -44.09 46.67 0.25
N THR A 123 -42.77 46.84 0.05
CA THR A 123 -42.01 47.99 0.57
C THR A 123 -41.71 49.09 -0.46
N TYR A 124 -42.31 49.02 -1.66
CA TYR A 124 -42.23 50.04 -2.72
C TYR A 124 -43.56 50.74 -3.00
#